data_AF-A0A1J4N6X5-F1
#
_entry.id   AF-A0A1J4N6X5-F1
#
_cell.length_a   1.000
_cell.length_b   1.000
_cell.length_c   1.000
_cell.angle_alpha   90.00
_cell.angle_beta   90.00
_cell.angle_gamma   90.00
#
_symmetry.space_group_name_H-M   'P 1'
#
loop_
_entity.id
_entity.type
_entity.pdbx_description
1 polymer ?
#
loop_
_entity_poly.entity_id
_entity_poly.type
_entity_poly.pdbx_seq_one_letter_code
_entity_poly.pdbx_strand_id
1 'polypeptide(L)'
;MRGGLIALGAVGMAYGAWLLLSRQDLGQIVEVALWLAAAVVIHDGILAPAVLALGWLGGRLLPRAVARGAVTVLVLLGPIVLVAIPVLGRFGAKPDNPTLLDRDYTQGLLGFAVLCVCAGVAVALGELRSRQRTVEEEQS
;
A
#
# COMPACT_ATOMS: atom_id res chain seq x y z
N MET A 1 9.68 18.58 19.78
CA MET A 1 8.72 17.93 18.85
C MET A 1 8.97 16.42 18.69
N ARG A 2 10.19 15.95 18.38
CA ARG A 2 10.49 14.50 18.21
C ARG A 2 10.11 13.60 19.40
N GLY A 3 10.50 13.98 20.62
CA GLY A 3 10.16 13.21 21.84
C GLY A 3 8.66 13.10 22.10
N GLY A 4 7.90 14.14 21.77
CA GLY A 4 6.43 14.14 21.88
C GLY A 4 5.77 13.14 20.92
N LEU A 5 6.24 13.06 19.68
CA LEU A 5 5.74 12.06 18.71
C LEU A 5 6.09 10.62 19.11
N ILE A 6 7.30 10.41 19.64
CA ILE A 6 7.73 9.10 20.16
C ILE A 6 6.84 8.69 21.35
N ALA A 7 6.63 9.59 22.30
CA ALA A 7 5.77 9.33 23.46
C ALA A 7 4.33 9.01 23.04
N LEU A 8 3.77 9.81 22.11
CA LEU A 8 2.42 9.58 21.59
C LEU A 8 2.30 8.21 20.91
N GLY A 9 3.26 7.85 20.06
CA GLY A 9 3.28 6.55 19.38
C GLY A 9 3.44 5.38 20.36
N ALA A 10 4.31 5.52 21.37
CA ALA A 10 4.51 4.50 22.40
C ALA A 10 3.26 4.28 23.25
N VAL A 11 2.57 5.36 23.66
CA VAL A 11 1.30 5.28 24.39
C VAL A 11 0.23 4.61 23.54
N GLY A 12 0.13 4.96 22.25
CA GLY A 12 -0.80 4.32 21.31
C GLY A 12 -0.55 2.82 21.17
N MET A 13 0.72 2.40 20.99
CA MET A 13 1.09 0.98 20.91
C MET A 13 0.79 0.23 22.21
N ALA A 14 1.12 0.80 23.37
CA ALA A 14 0.82 0.20 24.66
C ALA A 14 -0.69 0.02 24.88
N TYR A 15 -1.49 1.02 24.50
CA TYR A 15 -2.94 0.95 24.58
C TYR A 15 -3.54 -0.10 23.64
N GLY A 16 -3.05 -0.18 22.39
CA GLY A 16 -3.45 -1.21 21.44
C GLY A 16 -3.10 -2.63 21.91
N ALA A 17 -1.90 -2.83 22.46
CA ALA A 17 -1.49 -4.10 23.03
C ALA A 17 -2.35 -4.48 24.25
N TRP A 18 -2.65 -3.51 25.12
CA TRP A 18 -3.56 -3.71 26.24
C TRP A 18 -4.96 -4.12 25.77
N LEU A 19 -5.52 -3.46 24.75
CA LEU A 19 -6.81 -3.84 24.15
C LEU A 19 -6.79 -5.26 23.57
N LEU A 20 -5.73 -5.61 22.84
CA LEU A 20 -5.57 -6.94 22.25
C LEU A 20 -5.57 -8.03 23.33
N LEU A 21 -4.80 -7.83 24.41
CA LEU A 21 -4.67 -8.80 25.51
C LEU A 21 -5.88 -8.85 26.45
N SER A 22 -6.61 -7.74 26.61
CA SER A 22 -7.74 -7.65 27.55
C SER A 22 -9.10 -7.95 26.94
N ARG A 23 -9.23 -7.87 25.61
CA ARG A 23 -10.53 -7.97 24.91
C ARG A 23 -10.65 -9.13 23.93
N GLN A 24 -9.54 -9.74 23.52
CA GLN A 24 -9.55 -10.84 22.55
C GLN A 24 -9.18 -12.16 23.22
N ASP A 25 -9.69 -13.26 22.67
CA ASP A 25 -9.26 -14.60 23.08
C ASP A 25 -7.93 -15.00 22.41
N LEU A 26 -7.33 -16.11 22.87
CA LEU A 26 -6.04 -16.57 22.36
C LEU A 26 -6.07 -16.88 20.86
N GLY A 27 -7.18 -17.39 20.33
CA GLY A 27 -7.32 -17.71 18.91
C GLY A 27 -7.27 -16.43 18.07
N GLN A 28 -8.02 -15.41 18.46
CA GLN A 28 -8.02 -14.10 17.79
C GLN A 28 -6.65 -13.41 17.87
N ILE A 29 -5.95 -13.51 19.00
CA ILE A 29 -4.59 -12.98 19.13
C ILE A 29 -3.63 -13.68 18.16
N VAL A 30 -3.74 -15.00 18.03
CA VAL A 30 -2.94 -15.79 17.08
C VAL A 30 -3.29 -15.41 15.63
N GLU A 31 -4.56 -15.21 15.30
CA GLU A 31 -4.98 -14.74 13.97
C GLU A 31 -4.37 -13.38 13.62
N VAL A 32 -4.39 -12.42 14.55
CA VAL A 32 -3.75 -11.11 14.37
C VAL A 32 -2.24 -11.27 14.18
N ALA A 33 -1.58 -12.09 15.00
CA ALA A 33 -0.14 -12.34 14.88
C ALA A 33 0.23 -12.99 13.55
N LEU A 34 -0.52 -14.00 13.11
CA LEU A 34 -0.35 -14.65 11.82
C LEU A 34 -0.56 -13.69 10.66
N TRP A 35 -1.58 -12.83 10.74
CA TRP A 35 -1.86 -11.84 9.70
C TRP A 35 -0.74 -10.81 9.60
N LEU A 36 -0.28 -10.26 10.73
CA LEU A 36 0.85 -9.32 10.75
C LEU A 36 2.12 -9.96 10.20
N ALA A 37 2.43 -11.20 10.61
CA ALA A 37 3.59 -11.93 10.11
C ALA A 37 3.48 -12.22 8.61
N ALA A 38 2.34 -12.73 8.15
CA ALA A 38 2.09 -13.02 6.75
C ALA A 38 2.15 -11.77 5.87
N ALA A 39 1.59 -10.64 6.33
CA ALA A 39 1.65 -9.37 5.62
C ALA A 39 3.10 -8.91 5.42
N VAL A 40 3.95 -8.98 6.44
CA VAL A 40 5.38 -8.64 6.34
C VAL A 40 6.10 -9.59 5.39
N VAL A 41 5.91 -10.91 5.55
CA VAL A 41 6.57 -11.92 4.70
C VAL A 41 6.17 -11.76 3.24
N ILE A 42 4.88 -11.57 2.94
CA ILE A 42 4.40 -11.39 1.57
C ILE A 42 4.88 -10.05 1.01
N HIS A 43 4.84 -8.98 1.80
CA HIS A 43 5.28 -7.66 1.35
C HIS A 43 6.78 -7.65 1.02
N ASP A 44 7.62 -8.07 1.96
CA ASP A 44 9.08 -7.95 1.82
C ASP A 44 9.68 -9.11 1.02
N GLY A 45 9.09 -10.30 1.11
CA GLY A 45 9.58 -11.51 0.44
C GLY A 45 9.07 -11.69 -0.98
N ILE A 46 7.92 -11.08 -1.33
CA ILE A 46 7.29 -11.28 -2.64
C ILE A 46 7.05 -9.94 -3.33
N LEU A 47 6.29 -9.04 -2.70
CA LEU A 47 5.84 -7.82 -3.35
C LEU A 47 7.02 -6.90 -3.69
N ALA A 48 7.87 -6.56 -2.72
CA ALA A 48 9.01 -5.70 -2.95
C ALA A 48 9.97 -6.26 -4.02
N PRO A 49 10.40 -7.54 -3.96
CA PRO A 49 11.19 -8.15 -5.04
C PRO A 49 10.49 -8.11 -6.40
N ALA A 50 9.18 -8.36 -6.46
CA ALA A 50 8.43 -8.32 -7.71
C ALA A 50 8.39 -6.90 -8.29
N VAL A 51 8.14 -5.89 -7.47
CA VAL A 51 8.16 -4.48 -7.89
C VAL A 51 9.55 -4.09 -8.41
N LEU A 52 10.62 -4.50 -7.72
CA LEU A 52 11.99 -4.25 -8.16
C LEU A 52 12.30 -4.93 -9.50
N ALA A 53 11.92 -6.21 -9.65
CA ALA A 53 12.12 -6.97 -10.87
C ALA A 53 11.36 -6.37 -12.06
N LEU A 54 10.08 -6.00 -11.86
CA LEU A 54 9.25 -5.35 -12.86
C LEU A 54 9.76 -3.95 -13.21
N GLY A 55 10.23 -3.19 -12.21
CA GLY A 55 10.86 -1.88 -12.43
C GLY A 55 12.16 -1.98 -13.22
N TRP A 56 13.01 -2.96 -12.91
CA TRP A 56 14.24 -3.25 -13.65
C TRP A 56 13.95 -3.65 -15.09
N LEU A 57 13.02 -4.60 -15.29
CA LEU A 57 12.64 -5.07 -16.62
C LEU A 57 11.98 -3.95 -17.42
N GLY A 58 11.06 -3.20 -16.82
CA GLY A 58 10.42 -2.04 -17.41
C GLY A 58 11.43 -0.97 -17.80
N GLY A 59 12.45 -0.70 -16.99
CA GLY A 59 13.53 0.23 -17.32
C GLY A 59 14.37 -0.20 -18.52
N ARG A 60 14.39 -1.50 -18.84
CA ARG A 60 15.09 -2.05 -20.02
C ARG A 60 14.22 -2.12 -21.27
N LEU A 61 12.91 -2.33 -21.12
CA LEU A 61 11.99 -2.58 -22.23
C LEU A 61 11.13 -1.37 -22.62
N LEU A 62 10.89 -0.43 -21.69
CA LEU A 62 9.94 0.67 -21.86
C LEU A 62 10.67 2.02 -21.81
N PRO A 63 10.07 3.08 -22.38
CA PRO A 63 10.52 4.44 -22.14
C PRO A 63 10.56 4.74 -20.64
N ARG A 64 11.63 5.40 -20.17
CA ARG A 64 11.87 5.67 -18.74
C ARG A 64 10.67 6.31 -18.04
N ALA A 65 9.94 7.21 -18.70
CA ALA A 65 8.74 7.84 -18.17
C ALA A 65 7.64 6.81 -17.86
N VAL A 66 7.38 5.88 -18.77
CA VAL A 66 6.38 4.80 -18.61
C VAL A 66 6.82 3.84 -17.51
N ALA A 67 8.10 3.44 -17.49
CA ALA A 67 8.63 2.56 -16.46
C ALA A 67 8.48 3.16 -15.05
N ARG A 68 8.82 4.44 -14.88
CA ARG A 68 8.67 5.14 -13.58
C ARG A 68 7.21 5.24 -13.15
N GLY A 69 6.32 5.63 -14.07
CA GLY A 69 4.89 5.70 -13.80
C GLY A 69 4.31 4.34 -13.38
N ALA A 70 4.68 3.26 -14.09
CA ALA A 70 4.24 1.91 -13.74
C ALA A 70 4.72 1.47 -12.35
N VAL A 71 5.99 1.74 -12.00
CA VAL A 71 6.53 1.45 -10.66
C VAL A 71 5.77 2.23 -9.59
N THR A 72 5.44 3.49 -9.83
CA THR A 72 4.60 4.28 -8.89
C THR A 72 3.25 3.61 -8.64
N VAL A 73 2.58 3.12 -9.69
CA VAL A 73 1.29 2.40 -9.52
C VAL A 73 1.49 1.15 -8.66
N LEU A 74 2.49 0.34 -8.97
CA LEU A 74 2.74 -0.92 -8.25
C LEU A 74 3.05 -0.71 -6.77
N VAL A 75 3.88 0.29 -6.44
CA VAL A 75 4.26 0.62 -5.05
C VAL A 75 3.06 1.12 -4.24
N LEU A 76 2.15 1.87 -4.86
CA LEU A 76 0.97 2.40 -4.17
C LEU A 76 -0.14 1.35 -4.04
N LEU A 77 -0.46 0.67 -5.15
CA LEU A 77 -1.60 -0.24 -5.21
C LEU A 77 -1.30 -1.59 -4.57
N GLY A 78 -0.08 -2.11 -4.72
CA GLY A 78 0.30 -3.45 -4.24
C GLY A 78 0.05 -3.66 -2.74
N PRO A 79 0.58 -2.81 -1.84
CA PRO A 79 0.36 -2.94 -0.40
C PRO A 79 -1.11 -2.79 -0.03
N ILE A 80 -1.84 -1.91 -0.71
CA ILE A 80 -3.27 -1.69 -0.44
C ILE A 80 -4.10 -2.91 -0.85
N VAL A 81 -3.80 -3.54 -1.98
CA VAL A 81 -4.44 -4.80 -2.37
C VAL A 81 -4.18 -5.88 -1.31
N LEU A 82 -2.94 -6.01 -0.83
CA LEU A 82 -2.57 -6.98 0.20
C LEU A 82 -3.37 -6.77 1.50
N VAL A 83 -3.45 -5.53 1.97
CA VAL A 83 -4.20 -5.18 3.19
C VAL A 83 -5.72 -5.31 2.97
N ALA A 84 -6.21 -5.14 1.74
CA ALA A 84 -7.64 -5.25 1.43
C ALA A 84 -8.16 -6.70 1.36
N ILE A 85 -7.29 -7.71 1.34
CA ILE A 85 -7.69 -9.13 1.22
C ILE A 85 -8.77 -9.52 2.24
N PRO A 86 -8.67 -9.21 3.56
CA PRO A 86 -9.65 -9.66 4.53
C PRO A 86 -11.03 -9.04 4.34
N VAL A 87 -11.08 -7.76 4.00
CA VAL A 87 -12.35 -7.04 3.82
C VAL A 87 -13.03 -7.43 2.50
N LEU A 88 -12.26 -7.70 1.45
CA LEU A 88 -12.79 -8.22 0.18
C LEU A 88 -13.29 -9.65 0.31
N GLY A 89 -12.57 -10.50 1.04
CA GLY A 89 -12.98 -11.88 1.36
C GLY A 89 -14.11 -11.96 2.39
N ARG A 90 -14.51 -10.81 2.95
CA ARG A 90 -15.46 -10.69 4.06
C ARG A 90 -15.13 -11.59 5.26
N PHE A 91 -13.84 -11.82 5.52
CA PHE A 91 -13.42 -12.62 6.66
C PHE A 91 -13.80 -11.93 7.97
N GLY A 92 -14.38 -12.69 8.90
CA GLY A 92 -14.89 -12.16 10.16
C GLY A 92 -16.27 -11.51 10.08
N ALA A 93 -16.98 -11.60 8.95
CA ALA A 93 -18.37 -11.15 8.86
C ALA A 93 -19.26 -11.86 9.89
N LYS A 94 -20.07 -11.07 10.58
CA LYS A 94 -20.93 -11.53 11.68
C LYS A 94 -22.40 -11.31 11.32
N PRO A 95 -23.25 -12.37 11.29
CA PRO A 95 -24.66 -12.24 10.93
C PRO A 95 -25.45 -11.33 11.87
N ASP A 96 -25.05 -11.29 13.14
CA ASP A 96 -25.63 -10.47 14.21
C ASP A 96 -25.14 -9.01 14.19
N ASN A 97 -24.15 -8.68 13.36
CA ASN A 97 -23.67 -7.31 13.20
C ASN A 97 -23.46 -6.94 11.71
N PRO A 98 -24.54 -6.60 10.99
CA PRO A 98 -24.48 -6.35 9.54
C PRO A 98 -23.64 -5.13 9.15
N THR A 99 -23.37 -4.19 10.07
CA THR A 99 -22.57 -2.98 9.81
C THR A 99 -21.06 -3.24 9.82
N LEU A 100 -20.62 -4.43 10.22
CA LEU A 100 -19.18 -4.74 10.35
C LEU A 100 -18.43 -4.69 9.00
N LEU A 101 -19.10 -5.10 7.92
CA LEU A 101 -18.58 -5.09 6.54
C LEU A 101 -19.68 -4.65 5.57
N ASP A 102 -20.33 -3.53 5.87
CA ASP A 102 -21.42 -2.98 5.04
C ASP A 102 -20.93 -2.23 3.80
N ARG A 103 -19.66 -1.78 3.81
CA ARG A 103 -19.10 -0.97 2.73
C ARG A 103 -18.77 -1.79 1.49
N ASP A 104 -18.97 -1.17 0.33
CA ASP A 104 -18.48 -1.70 -0.94
C ASP A 104 -16.95 -1.48 -1.05
N TYR A 105 -16.20 -2.42 -0.47
CA TYR A 105 -14.73 -2.42 -0.50
C TYR A 105 -14.18 -2.61 -1.92
N THR A 106 -14.94 -3.27 -2.82
CA THR A 106 -14.54 -3.45 -4.21
C THR A 106 -14.55 -2.11 -4.93
N GLN A 107 -15.62 -1.32 -4.80
CA GLN A 107 -15.67 0.04 -5.35
C GLN A 107 -14.59 0.94 -4.74
N GLY A 108 -14.37 0.83 -3.42
CA GLY A 108 -13.30 1.57 -2.74
C GLY A 108 -11.91 1.27 -3.33
N LEU A 109 -11.60 -0.02 -3.52
CA LEU A 109 -10.32 -0.44 -4.09
C LEU A 109 -10.18 -0.02 -5.56
N LEU A 110 -11.24 -0.13 -6.37
CA LEU A 110 -11.23 0.33 -7.76
C LEU A 110 -11.00 1.84 -7.86
N GLY A 111 -11.67 2.63 -7.02
CA GLY A 111 -11.44 4.08 -6.95
C GLY A 111 -9.99 4.42 -6.57
N PHE A 112 -9.43 3.69 -5.60
CA PHE A 112 -8.03 3.84 -5.23
C PHE A 112 -7.06 3.41 -6.34
N ALA A 113 -7.38 2.34 -7.08
CA ALA A 113 -6.59 1.90 -8.23
C ALA A 113 -6.57 2.97 -9.33
N VAL A 114 -7.71 3.60 -9.62
CA VAL A 114 -7.77 4.75 -10.55
C VAL A 114 -6.88 5.88 -10.07
N LEU A 115 -6.91 6.23 -8.79
CA LEU A 115 -6.04 7.26 -8.22
C LEU A 115 -4.55 6.92 -8.37
N CYS A 116 -4.17 5.65 -8.14
CA CYS A 116 -2.80 5.17 -8.33
C CYS A 116 -2.37 5.31 -9.80
N VAL A 117 -3.23 4.92 -10.74
CA VAL A 117 -2.98 5.08 -12.18
C VAL A 117 -2.81 6.56 -12.54
N CYS A 118 -3.68 7.44 -12.06
CA CYS A 118 -3.55 8.88 -12.24
C CYS A 118 -2.22 9.41 -11.70
N ALA A 119 -1.79 8.96 -10.52
CA ALA A 119 -0.48 9.31 -9.97
C ALA A 119 0.68 8.82 -10.83
N GLY A 120 0.62 7.57 -11.32
CA GLY A 120 1.61 7.02 -12.24
C GLY A 120 1.70 7.78 -13.56
N VAL A 121 0.55 8.17 -14.14
CA VAL A 121 0.48 9.01 -15.34
C VAL A 121 1.08 10.39 -15.06
N ALA A 122 0.76 11.02 -13.94
CA ALA A 122 1.32 12.31 -13.56
C ALA A 122 2.85 12.26 -13.44
N VAL A 123 3.40 11.20 -12.83
CA VAL A 123 4.85 10.96 -12.75
C VAL A 123 5.46 10.80 -14.15
N ALA A 124 4.83 10.00 -15.03
CA ALA A 124 5.31 9.80 -16.39
C ALA A 124 5.33 11.13 -17.18
N LEU A 125 4.26 11.92 -17.11
CA LEU A 125 4.17 13.22 -17.78
C LEU A 125 5.17 14.23 -17.22
N GLY A 126 5.41 14.23 -15.90
CA GLY A 126 6.42 15.08 -15.26
C GLY A 126 7.82 14.81 -15.78
N GLU A 127 8.19 13.54 -15.96
CA GLU A 127 9.50 13.13 -16.51
C GLU A 127 9.66 13.54 -17.99
N LEU A 128 8.58 13.48 -18.78
CA LEU A 128 8.63 13.93 -20.17
C LEU A 128 8.84 15.44 -20.26
N ARG A 129 8.18 16.22 -19.39
CA ARG A 129 8.33 17.68 -19.34
C ARG A 129 9.71 18.13 -18.85
N SER A 130 10.29 17.44 -17.87
CA SER A 130 11.63 17.80 -17.36
C SER A 130 12.70 17.62 -18.43
N ARG A 131 12.60 16.57 -19.25
CA ARG A 131 13.52 16.33 -20.37
C ARG A 131 13.47 17.43 -21.43
N GLN A 132 12.29 17.96 -21.73
CA GLN A 132 12.13 19.01 -22.73
C GLN A 132 12.81 20.31 -22.28
N ARG A 133 12.71 20.66 -20.99
CA ARG A 133 13.34 21.88 -20.44
C ARG A 133 14.86 21.84 -20.52
N THR A 134 15.48 20.71 -20.19
CA THR A 134 16.95 20.58 -20.26
C THR A 134 17.48 20.74 -21.69
N VAL A 135 16.75 20.25 -22.69
CA VAL A 135 17.13 20.41 -24.10
C VAL A 135 17.02 21.87 -24.56
N GLU A 136 16.02 22.60 -24.08
CA GLU A 136 15.85 24.03 -24.39
C GLU A 136 16.96 24.89 -23.75
N GLU A 137 17.40 24.55 -22.53
CA GLU A 137 18.51 25.22 -21.83
C GLU A 137 19.90 24.96 -22.48
N GLU A 138 20.13 23.78 -23.05
CA GLU A 138 21.40 23.48 -23.76
C GLU A 138 21.52 24.18 -25.13
N GLN A 139 20.42 24.67 -25.70
CA GLN A 139 20.37 25.30 -27.02
C GLN A 139 20.44 26.84 -27.00
N SER A 140 20.38 27.46 -25.81
CA SER A 140 20.50 28.92 -25.62
C SER A 140 21.94 29.34 -25.28
#